data_AF-A0A094ZZD8-F1
#
_entry.id   AF-A0A094ZZD8-F1
#
_cell.length_a   1.000
_cell.length_b   1.000
_cell.length_c   1.000
_cell.angle_alpha   90.00
_cell.angle_beta   90.00
_cell.angle_gamma   90.00
#
_symmetry.space_group_name_H-M   'P 1'
#
loop_
_entity.id
_entity.type
_entity.pdbx_description
1 polymer ?
#
loop_
_entity_poly.entity_id
_entity_poly.type
_entity_poly.pdbx_seq_one_letter_code
_entity_poly.pdbx_strand_id
1 'polypeptide(L)'
;MKSRYFTPNEVLAHNSPEDCWVSFLGHVWDLTPICAQNKGSILLQPILNEAGRDISHWFDAKTGDVRHHIDPVTNCYVPYTPFGRFVHIPPPYPTTDWATDFGIPWWKDERLIVGYLTKKTRFVRIFNTLALLQHEIEVCVEETITDILVRYLKFNSHAASYTWKYNGVVLDMEKNLEENNIREEIQDIEDLFMPQIYLYYNDDLTEA
;
A
#
# COMPACT_ATOMS: atom_id res chain seq x y z
N MET A 1 -5.15 -15.47 -1.63
CA MET A 1 -5.51 -14.21 -2.32
C MET A 1 -4.55 -13.13 -1.84
N LYS A 2 -3.87 -12.43 -2.74
CA LYS A 2 -3.05 -11.25 -2.36
C LYS A 2 -4.01 -10.12 -2.01
N SER A 3 -3.83 -9.46 -0.86
CA SER A 3 -4.62 -8.28 -0.52
C SER A 3 -4.47 -7.24 -1.63
N ARG A 4 -5.58 -6.61 -2.01
CA ARG A 4 -5.61 -5.60 -3.08
C ARG A 4 -5.23 -4.23 -2.54
N TYR A 5 -5.35 -4.01 -1.23
CA TYR A 5 -5.09 -2.74 -0.56
C TYR A 5 -4.00 -2.89 0.48
N PHE A 6 -3.15 -1.86 0.57
CA PHE A 6 -2.04 -1.80 1.50
C PHE A 6 -2.16 -0.57 2.38
N THR A 7 -1.79 -0.72 3.66
CA THR A 7 -1.61 0.42 4.56
C THR A 7 -0.27 1.12 4.29
N PRO A 8 -0.12 2.41 4.64
CA PRO A 8 1.17 3.08 4.54
C PRO A 8 2.28 2.37 5.34
N ASN A 9 1.93 1.76 6.47
CA ASN A 9 2.90 1.00 7.29
C ASN A 9 3.37 -0.29 6.59
N GLU A 10 2.50 -0.94 5.81
CA GLU A 10 2.90 -2.09 5.00
C GLU A 10 3.86 -1.67 3.89
N VAL A 11 3.55 -0.59 3.17
CA VAL A 11 4.47 -0.05 2.14
C VAL A 11 5.81 0.35 2.77
N LEU A 12 5.79 0.97 3.95
CA LEU A 12 6.99 1.39 4.69
C LEU A 12 7.94 0.24 5.04
N ALA A 13 7.44 -0.98 5.19
CA ALA A 13 8.27 -2.15 5.48
C ALA A 13 9.19 -2.53 4.30
N HIS A 14 8.84 -2.14 3.08
CA HIS A 14 9.56 -2.42 1.84
C HIS A 14 10.44 -1.21 1.44
N ASN A 15 11.48 -0.95 2.24
CA ASN A 15 12.31 0.27 2.15
C ASN A 15 13.79 0.03 1.84
N SER A 16 14.14 -1.10 1.21
CA SER A 16 15.53 -1.49 0.92
C SER A 16 15.77 -1.72 -0.58
N PRO A 17 17.00 -1.66 -1.09
CA PRO A 17 17.27 -1.90 -2.52
C PRO A 17 16.85 -3.29 -3.02
N GLU A 18 16.86 -4.30 -2.14
CA GLU A 18 16.44 -5.66 -2.41
C GLU A 18 14.93 -5.90 -2.21
N ASP A 19 14.23 -4.93 -1.63
CA ASP A 19 12.80 -4.95 -1.37
C ASP A 19 12.29 -3.49 -1.27
N CYS A 20 12.00 -2.90 -2.43
CA CYS A 20 11.78 -1.46 -2.59
C CYS A 20 10.39 -1.20 -3.14
N TRP A 21 9.45 -0.78 -2.29
CA TRP A 21 8.14 -0.32 -2.73
C TRP A 21 8.02 1.18 -2.58
N VAL A 22 7.18 1.77 -3.43
CA VAL A 22 6.73 3.16 -3.29
C VAL A 22 5.24 3.22 -3.58
N SER A 23 4.56 4.20 -3.02
CA SER A 23 3.20 4.52 -3.45
C SER A 23 3.18 5.80 -4.26
N PHE A 24 2.37 5.85 -5.32
CA PHE A 24 2.03 7.10 -5.97
C PHE A 24 0.68 7.02 -6.67
N LEU A 25 -0.05 8.13 -6.61
CA LEU A 25 -1.37 8.30 -7.21
C LEU A 25 -2.35 7.16 -6.83
N GLY A 26 -2.27 6.68 -5.59
CA GLY A 26 -3.15 5.64 -5.05
C GLY A 26 -2.75 4.20 -5.39
N HIS A 27 -1.63 3.99 -6.08
CA HIS A 27 -1.10 2.67 -6.42
C HIS A 27 0.16 2.35 -5.62
N VAL A 28 0.38 1.07 -5.31
CA VAL A 28 1.62 0.56 -4.71
C VAL A 28 2.43 -0.15 -5.78
N TRP A 29 3.69 0.26 -5.91
CA TRP A 29 4.60 -0.16 -6.96
C TRP A 29 5.79 -0.88 -6.35
N ASP A 30 6.11 -2.06 -6.86
CA ASP A 30 7.32 -2.81 -6.53
C ASP A 30 8.44 -2.41 -7.50
N LEU A 31 9.37 -1.59 -7.03
CA LEU A 31 10.53 -1.12 -7.77
C LEU A 31 11.77 -1.98 -7.57
N THR A 32 11.66 -3.10 -6.85
CA THR A 32 12.78 -4.06 -6.67
C THR A 32 13.43 -4.46 -8.00
N PRO A 33 12.67 -4.75 -9.09
CA PRO A 33 13.29 -5.04 -10.39
C PRO A 33 14.07 -3.86 -10.98
N ILE A 34 13.60 -2.62 -10.76
CA ILE A 34 14.26 -1.39 -11.22
C ILE A 34 15.56 -1.16 -10.46
N CYS A 35 15.54 -1.38 -9.14
CA CYS A 35 16.72 -1.34 -8.28
C CYS A 35 17.76 -2.38 -8.70
N ALA A 36 17.33 -3.61 -9.01
CA ALA A 36 18.22 -4.68 -9.47
C ALA A 36 18.87 -4.38 -10.83
N GLN A 37 18.10 -3.87 -11.80
CA GLN A 37 18.59 -3.51 -13.14
C GLN A 37 19.59 -2.34 -13.13
N ASN A 38 19.40 -1.39 -12.21
CA ASN A 38 20.20 -0.17 -12.14
C ASN A 38 21.19 -0.17 -10.97
N LYS A 39 21.59 -1.35 -10.48
CA LYS A 39 22.42 -1.48 -9.27
C LYS A 39 23.71 -0.66 -9.39
N GLY A 40 23.98 0.17 -8.37
CA GLY A 40 25.14 1.07 -8.33
C GLY A 40 24.98 2.37 -9.13
N SER A 41 23.87 2.56 -9.84
CA SER A 41 23.56 3.83 -10.51
C SER A 41 23.21 4.91 -9.49
N ILE A 42 23.76 6.11 -9.68
CA ILE A 42 23.39 7.30 -8.89
C ILE A 42 21.91 7.68 -9.09
N LEU A 43 21.30 7.27 -10.21
CA LEU A 43 19.89 7.54 -10.51
C LEU A 43 18.91 6.76 -9.62
N LEU A 44 19.39 5.75 -8.88
CA LEU A 44 18.58 5.08 -7.87
C LEU A 44 18.46 5.87 -6.57
N GLN A 45 19.39 6.80 -6.29
CA GLN A 45 19.45 7.50 -5.01
C GLN A 45 18.12 8.20 -4.64
N PRO A 46 17.45 8.97 -5.52
CA PRO A 46 16.18 9.59 -5.16
C PRO A 46 15.10 8.56 -4.82
N ILE A 47 15.03 7.45 -5.58
CA ILE A 47 14.06 6.38 -5.36
C ILE A 47 14.32 5.69 -4.01
N LEU A 48 15.58 5.34 -3.73
CA LEU A 48 15.95 4.68 -2.48
C LEU A 48 15.72 5.56 -1.25
N ASN A 49 15.93 6.87 -1.38
CA ASN A 49 15.65 7.82 -0.29
C ASN A 49 14.16 7.93 0.06
N GLU A 50 13.29 7.67 -0.92
CA GLU A 50 11.83 7.66 -0.74
C GLU A 50 11.24 6.23 -0.74
N ALA A 51 12.07 5.21 -0.57
CA ALA A 51 11.61 3.83 -0.47
C ALA A 51 10.70 3.67 0.76
N GLY A 52 9.57 2.98 0.57
CA GLY A 52 8.52 2.81 1.56
C GLY A 52 7.62 4.03 1.76
N ARG A 53 7.66 5.03 0.86
CA ARG A 53 6.90 6.29 1.01
C ARG A 53 6.02 6.62 -0.19
N ASP A 54 5.17 7.62 0.00
CA ASP A 54 4.35 8.19 -1.05
C ASP A 54 5.07 9.30 -1.83
N ILE A 55 5.32 9.01 -3.11
CA ILE A 55 6.00 9.91 -4.06
C ILE A 55 5.01 10.58 -5.03
N SER A 56 3.71 10.62 -4.72
CA SER A 56 2.69 11.25 -5.58
C SER A 56 3.03 12.71 -5.95
N HIS A 57 3.76 13.40 -5.09
CA HIS A 57 4.19 14.77 -5.31
C HIS A 57 5.19 14.94 -6.48
N TRP A 58 5.82 13.86 -6.96
CA TRP A 58 6.68 13.86 -8.14
C TRP A 58 5.88 13.88 -9.44
N PHE A 59 4.63 13.44 -9.39
CA PHE A 59 3.80 13.19 -10.57
C PHE A 59 2.65 14.19 -10.67
N ASP A 60 2.24 14.47 -11.90
CA ASP A 60 1.04 15.21 -12.19
C ASP A 60 -0.17 14.25 -12.15
N ALA A 61 -1.12 14.54 -11.27
CA ALA A 61 -2.25 13.65 -11.02
C ALA A 61 -3.22 13.51 -12.22
N LYS A 62 -3.18 14.40 -13.21
CA LYS A 62 -4.05 14.33 -14.39
C LYS A 62 -3.43 13.49 -15.50
N THR A 63 -2.13 13.61 -15.69
CA THR A 63 -1.41 12.92 -16.78
C THR A 63 -0.81 11.59 -16.34
N GLY A 64 -0.57 11.40 -15.04
CA GLY A 64 0.19 10.27 -14.52
C GLY A 64 1.68 10.31 -14.88
N ASP A 65 2.14 11.41 -15.50
CA ASP A 65 3.54 11.62 -15.84
C ASP A 65 4.25 12.47 -14.78
N VAL A 66 5.57 12.48 -14.84
CA VAL A 66 6.40 13.29 -13.94
C VAL A 66 6.03 14.76 -14.14
N ARG A 67 6.01 15.55 -13.05
CA ARG A 67 5.77 16.99 -13.15
C ARG A 67 6.86 17.63 -13.99
N HIS A 68 6.52 18.70 -14.69
CA HIS A 68 7.45 19.45 -15.51
C HIS A 68 7.42 20.93 -15.14
N HIS A 69 8.52 21.62 -15.45
CA HIS A 69 8.63 23.07 -15.31
C HIS A 69 9.39 23.66 -16.50
N ILE A 70 9.30 24.98 -16.68
CA ILE A 70 10.17 25.69 -17.61
C ILE A 70 11.46 26.02 -16.87
N ASP A 71 12.58 25.49 -17.35
CA ASP A 71 13.89 25.83 -16.82
C ASP A 71 14.17 27.32 -17.06
N PRO A 72 14.43 28.13 -16.01
CA PRO A 72 14.63 29.57 -16.16
C PRO A 72 15.88 29.95 -16.97
N VAL A 73 16.85 29.04 -17.12
CA VAL A 73 18.09 29.30 -17.87
C VAL A 73 17.91 28.92 -19.34
N THR A 74 17.44 27.69 -19.60
CA THR A 74 17.34 27.17 -20.97
C THR A 74 16.00 27.49 -21.64
N ASN A 75 15.00 27.95 -20.89
CA ASN A 75 13.59 28.09 -21.30
C ASN A 75 12.98 26.81 -21.89
N CYS A 76 13.56 25.64 -21.58
CA CYS A 76 13.08 24.35 -22.04
C CYS A 76 12.04 23.79 -21.05
N TYR A 77 11.05 23.06 -21.58
CA TYR A 77 10.10 22.29 -20.79
C TYR A 77 10.74 20.98 -20.36
N VAL A 78 11.08 20.86 -19.07
CA VAL A 78 11.89 19.74 -18.54
C VAL A 78 11.24 19.11 -17.31
N PRO A 79 11.53 17.83 -17.02
CA PRO A 79 11.06 17.16 -15.81
C PRO A 79 11.49 17.92 -14.53
N TYR A 80 10.57 18.03 -13.58
CA TYR A 80 10.78 18.68 -12.30
C TYR A 80 11.30 17.64 -11.29
N THR A 81 12.61 17.59 -11.13
CA THR A 81 13.30 16.64 -10.23
C THR A 81 14.13 17.38 -9.16
N PRO A 82 13.49 18.05 -8.18
CA PRO A 82 14.19 18.88 -7.19
C PRO A 82 15.09 18.06 -6.25
N PHE A 83 14.81 16.77 -6.08
CA PHE A 83 15.59 15.85 -5.24
C PHE A 83 16.67 15.07 -6.02
N GLY A 84 16.91 15.46 -7.28
CA GLY A 84 17.86 14.81 -8.18
C GLY A 84 17.18 13.96 -9.25
N ARG A 85 17.89 13.77 -10.36
CA ARG A 85 17.44 12.95 -11.50
C ARG A 85 17.37 11.48 -11.09
N PHE A 86 16.25 10.82 -11.41
CA PHE A 86 16.05 9.40 -11.13
C PHE A 86 15.97 8.56 -12.42
N VAL A 87 15.91 7.23 -12.25
CA VAL A 87 15.90 6.26 -13.37
C VAL A 87 14.82 6.60 -14.39
N HIS A 88 15.14 6.44 -15.67
CA HIS A 88 14.31 6.77 -16.86
C HIS A 88 14.01 8.27 -17.09
N ILE A 89 14.51 9.19 -16.26
CA ILE A 89 14.46 10.64 -16.56
C ILE A 89 15.63 11.01 -17.49
N PRO A 90 15.37 11.66 -18.65
CA PRO A 90 16.43 12.09 -19.55
C PRO A 90 17.33 13.16 -18.91
N PRO A 91 18.62 13.24 -19.30
CA PRO A 91 19.50 14.32 -18.87
C PRO A 91 18.99 15.69 -19.37
N PRO A 92 19.26 16.79 -18.64
CA PRO A 92 18.81 18.13 -19.02
C PRO A 92 19.50 18.69 -20.28
N TYR A 93 20.62 18.10 -20.68
CA TYR A 93 21.40 18.47 -21.86
C TYR A 93 21.67 17.24 -22.73
N PRO A 94 21.94 17.42 -24.03
CA PRO A 94 22.34 16.32 -24.89
C PRO A 94 23.59 15.62 -24.36
N THR A 95 23.51 14.31 -24.14
CA THR A 95 24.65 13.48 -23.75
C THR A 95 24.75 12.24 -24.64
N THR A 96 25.93 11.63 -24.68
CA THR A 96 26.22 10.41 -25.46
C THR A 96 26.09 9.13 -24.64
N ASP A 97 25.92 9.26 -23.33
CA ASP A 97 25.88 8.18 -22.34
C ASP A 97 24.46 7.82 -21.88
N TRP A 98 23.42 8.44 -22.45
CA TRP A 98 22.02 8.16 -22.14
C TRP A 98 21.35 7.31 -23.22
N ALA A 99 21.08 6.04 -22.90
CA ALA A 99 20.34 5.15 -23.76
C ALA A 99 18.82 5.40 -23.65
N THR A 100 18.12 5.35 -24.78
CA THR A 100 16.66 5.56 -24.88
C THR A 100 15.89 4.29 -25.27
N ASP A 101 16.57 3.14 -25.22
CA ASP A 101 16.07 1.82 -25.62
C ASP A 101 15.38 1.05 -24.48
N PHE A 102 15.21 1.67 -23.31
CA PHE A 102 14.51 1.10 -22.15
C PHE A 102 12.98 0.93 -22.36
N GLY A 103 12.43 1.44 -23.47
CA GLY A 103 11.02 1.31 -23.80
C GLY A 103 10.16 2.27 -23.00
N ILE A 104 9.37 1.75 -22.06
CA ILE A 104 8.49 2.57 -21.23
C ILE A 104 9.19 2.97 -19.93
N PRO A 105 9.01 4.21 -19.43
CA PRO A 105 9.52 4.58 -18.13
C PRO A 105 8.81 3.78 -17.04
N TRP A 106 9.46 3.60 -15.88
CA TRP A 106 8.99 2.64 -14.87
C TRP A 106 7.64 3.07 -14.28
N TRP A 107 7.38 4.38 -14.18
CA TRP A 107 6.12 4.92 -13.68
C TRP A 107 4.94 4.74 -14.65
N LYS A 108 5.18 4.21 -15.86
CA LYS A 108 4.16 3.82 -16.83
C LYS A 108 4.06 2.31 -17.01
N ASP A 109 4.87 1.52 -16.31
CA ASP A 109 4.89 0.06 -16.43
C ASP A 109 3.98 -0.60 -15.39
N GLU A 110 2.70 -0.76 -15.73
CA GLU A 110 1.68 -1.33 -14.83
C GLU A 110 2.03 -2.73 -14.28
N ARG A 111 2.98 -3.45 -14.89
CA ARG A 111 3.45 -4.76 -14.38
C ARG A 111 4.14 -4.64 -13.02
N LEU A 112 4.61 -3.46 -12.67
CA LEU A 112 5.23 -3.17 -11.36
C LEU A 112 4.19 -2.88 -10.27
N ILE A 113 2.90 -2.73 -10.60
CA ILE A 113 1.85 -2.47 -9.63
C ILE A 113 1.53 -3.77 -8.86
N VAL A 114 1.63 -3.73 -7.54
CA VAL A 114 1.29 -4.86 -6.65
C VAL A 114 -0.08 -4.71 -5.99
N GLY A 115 -0.63 -3.50 -5.97
CA GLY A 115 -1.97 -3.20 -5.47
C GLY A 115 -2.23 -1.71 -5.33
N TYR A 116 -3.13 -1.35 -4.43
CA TYR A 116 -3.58 0.01 -4.19
C TYR A 116 -3.20 0.47 -2.78
N LEU A 117 -2.86 1.74 -2.64
CA LEU A 117 -2.71 2.35 -1.33
C LEU A 117 -4.10 2.70 -0.81
N THR A 118 -4.41 2.33 0.43
CA THR A 118 -5.66 2.70 1.07
C THR A 118 -5.87 4.20 1.12
N LYS A 119 -7.12 4.66 0.97
CA LYS A 119 -7.48 6.06 1.21
C LYS A 119 -7.35 6.43 2.68
N LYS A 120 -7.65 5.48 3.57
CA LYS A 120 -7.63 5.69 5.02
C LYS A 120 -7.41 4.38 5.75
N THR A 121 -6.60 4.41 6.80
CA THR A 121 -6.44 3.26 7.71
C THR A 121 -7.37 3.40 8.89
N ARG A 122 -7.75 2.25 9.45
CA ARG A 122 -8.59 2.15 10.64
C ARG A 122 -8.08 1.01 11.51
N PHE A 123 -8.14 1.17 12.82
CA PHE A 123 -7.86 0.08 13.74
C PHE A 123 -9.14 -0.65 14.11
N VAL A 124 -9.09 -1.98 14.09
CA VAL A 124 -10.16 -2.83 14.60
C VAL A 124 -9.59 -3.77 15.66
N ARG A 125 -10.35 -3.97 16.74
CA ARG A 125 -10.01 -4.92 17.78
C ARG A 125 -10.72 -6.23 17.53
N ILE A 126 -9.95 -7.29 17.40
CA ILE A 126 -10.45 -8.63 17.20
C ILE A 126 -10.36 -9.42 18.51
N PHE A 127 -11.50 -9.85 19.04
CA PHE A 127 -11.62 -10.59 20.29
C PHE A 127 -12.00 -12.05 20.04
N ASN A 128 -11.10 -12.99 20.29
CA ASN A 128 -11.39 -14.41 20.28
C ASN A 128 -12.06 -14.81 21.61
N THR A 129 -13.35 -15.14 21.55
CA THR A 129 -14.14 -15.45 22.74
C THR A 129 -13.78 -16.78 23.40
N LEU A 130 -13.26 -17.75 22.63
CA LEU A 130 -12.84 -19.05 23.15
C LEU A 130 -11.51 -18.94 23.91
N ALA A 131 -10.53 -18.26 23.31
CA ALA A 131 -9.20 -18.09 23.90
C ALA A 131 -9.11 -16.91 24.88
N LEU A 132 -10.12 -16.03 24.90
CA LEU A 132 -10.13 -14.75 25.62
C LEU A 132 -8.94 -13.85 25.26
N LEU A 133 -8.50 -13.91 24.01
CA LEU A 133 -7.40 -13.10 23.48
C LEU A 133 -7.94 -11.96 22.60
N GLN A 134 -7.30 -10.80 22.70
CA GLN A 134 -7.57 -9.65 21.86
C GLN A 134 -6.35 -9.25 21.06
N HIS A 135 -6.55 -8.90 19.80
CA HIS A 135 -5.52 -8.34 18.94
C HIS A 135 -6.06 -7.10 18.25
N GLU A 136 -5.24 -6.07 18.18
CA GLU A 136 -5.54 -4.85 17.43
C GLU A 136 -4.83 -4.94 16.09
N ILE A 137 -5.58 -4.73 15.01
CA ILE A 137 -5.03 -4.75 13.66
C ILE A 137 -5.41 -3.48 12.92
N GLU A 138 -4.44 -2.95 12.18
CA GLU A 138 -4.65 -1.89 11.21
C GLU A 138 -5.19 -2.50 9.92
N VAL A 139 -6.28 -1.93 9.41
CA VAL A 139 -6.99 -2.37 8.21
C VAL A 139 -7.24 -1.20 7.27
N CYS A 140 -7.47 -1.50 6.00
CA CYS A 140 -7.89 -0.52 5.00
C CYS A 140 -9.41 -0.39 5.01
N VAL A 141 -9.95 0.81 4.78
CA VAL A 141 -11.42 1.03 4.76
C VAL A 141 -12.11 0.31 3.60
N GLU A 142 -11.38 0.04 2.52
CA GLU A 142 -11.86 -0.66 1.33
C GLU A 142 -11.89 -2.19 1.48
N GLU A 143 -11.27 -2.73 2.53
CA GLU A 143 -11.15 -4.18 2.72
C GLU A 143 -12.46 -4.83 3.14
N THR A 144 -12.71 -6.02 2.59
CA THR A 144 -13.81 -6.89 3.02
C THR A 144 -13.45 -7.57 4.34
N ILE A 145 -14.43 -8.13 5.06
CA ILE A 145 -14.11 -8.94 6.26
C ILE A 145 -13.24 -10.16 5.89
N THR A 146 -13.34 -10.70 4.68
CA THR A 146 -12.43 -11.74 4.18
C THR A 146 -10.98 -11.27 4.10
N ASP A 147 -10.72 -10.06 3.62
CA ASP A 147 -9.38 -9.48 3.59
C ASP A 147 -8.84 -9.24 5.02
N ILE A 148 -9.71 -8.75 5.91
CA ILE A 148 -9.40 -8.57 7.34
C ILE A 148 -9.09 -9.91 8.02
N LEU A 149 -9.83 -10.99 7.68
CA LEU A 149 -9.55 -12.34 8.13
C LEU A 149 -8.14 -12.77 7.70
N VAL A 150 -7.76 -12.55 6.43
CA VAL A 150 -6.42 -12.88 5.93
C VAL A 150 -5.33 -12.17 6.75
N ARG A 151 -5.53 -10.90 7.11
CA ARG A 151 -4.61 -10.16 8.01
C ARG A 151 -4.52 -10.79 9.40
N TYR A 152 -5.64 -11.31 9.92
CA TYR A 152 -5.75 -11.89 11.24
C TYR A 152 -5.22 -13.34 11.34
N LEU A 153 -5.14 -14.07 10.22
CA LEU A 153 -4.66 -15.47 10.19
C LEU A 153 -3.25 -15.65 10.81
N LYS A 154 -2.41 -14.60 10.83
CA LYS A 154 -1.11 -14.61 11.50
C LYS A 154 -1.18 -14.82 13.02
N PHE A 155 -2.31 -14.46 13.63
CA PHE A 155 -2.57 -14.65 15.07
C PHE A 155 -3.34 -15.94 15.35
N ASN A 156 -4.19 -16.37 14.42
CA ASN A 156 -4.96 -17.60 14.53
C ASN A 156 -5.18 -18.20 13.13
N SER A 157 -4.44 -19.27 12.82
CA SER A 157 -4.52 -19.99 11.54
C SER A 157 -5.89 -20.60 11.25
N HIS A 158 -6.69 -20.84 12.29
CA HIS A 158 -8.02 -21.44 12.19
C HIS A 158 -9.12 -20.39 12.20
N ALA A 159 -8.81 -19.08 12.17
CA ALA A 159 -9.83 -18.03 12.26
C ALA A 159 -10.88 -18.07 11.13
N ALA A 160 -10.62 -18.79 10.05
CA ALA A 160 -11.56 -19.02 8.96
C ALA A 160 -12.75 -19.91 9.34
N SER A 161 -12.62 -20.79 10.35
CA SER A 161 -13.74 -21.61 10.85
C SER A 161 -14.61 -20.89 11.87
N TYR A 162 -14.21 -19.71 12.35
CA TYR A 162 -14.95 -18.96 13.36
C TYR A 162 -16.07 -18.13 12.72
N THR A 163 -17.14 -17.91 13.48
CA THR A 163 -18.18 -16.92 13.13
C THR A 163 -17.78 -15.54 13.62
N TRP A 164 -17.66 -14.58 12.70
CA TRP A 164 -17.31 -13.19 12.98
C TRP A 164 -18.58 -12.37 13.27
N LYS A 165 -18.60 -11.65 14.39
CA LYS A 165 -19.76 -10.85 14.81
C LYS A 165 -19.38 -9.46 15.29
N TYR A 166 -20.24 -8.49 15.04
CA TYR A 166 -20.20 -7.14 15.61
C TYR A 166 -21.53 -6.81 16.27
N ASN A 167 -21.52 -6.35 17.52
CA ASN A 167 -22.73 -6.06 18.31
C ASN A 167 -23.79 -7.19 18.28
N GLY A 168 -23.33 -8.44 18.30
CA GLY A 168 -24.18 -9.64 18.27
C GLY A 168 -24.69 -10.07 16.89
N VAL A 169 -24.47 -9.26 15.85
CA VAL A 169 -24.87 -9.56 14.46
C VAL A 169 -23.72 -10.23 13.71
N VAL A 170 -24.02 -11.27 12.93
CA VAL A 170 -23.04 -11.96 12.08
C VAL A 170 -22.64 -11.04 10.92
N LEU A 171 -21.34 -10.92 10.70
CA LEU A 171 -20.78 -10.13 9.62
C LEU A 171 -20.86 -10.88 8.29
N ASP A 172 -21.13 -10.14 7.22
CA ASP A 172 -21.04 -10.63 5.85
C ASP A 172 -19.59 -10.53 5.38
N MET A 173 -19.02 -11.68 5.00
CA MET A 173 -17.59 -11.82 4.69
C MET A 173 -17.17 -11.10 3.40
N GLU A 174 -18.11 -10.86 2.49
CA GLU A 174 -17.86 -10.20 1.21
C GLU A 174 -18.04 -8.68 1.27
N LYS A 175 -18.51 -8.16 2.41
CA LYS A 175 -18.75 -6.72 2.63
C LYS A 175 -17.61 -6.09 3.42
N ASN A 176 -17.42 -4.79 3.23
CA ASN A 176 -16.49 -4.01 4.05
C ASN A 176 -17.09 -3.68 5.43
N LEU A 177 -16.32 -2.97 6.27
CA LEU A 177 -16.76 -2.58 7.62
C LEU A 177 -18.01 -1.69 7.59
N GLU A 178 -18.05 -0.69 6.72
CA GLU A 178 -19.15 0.27 6.63
C GLU A 178 -20.46 -0.40 6.17
N GLU A 179 -20.37 -1.25 5.15
CA GLU A 179 -21.47 -2.06 4.62
C GLU A 179 -22.01 -3.08 5.64
N ASN A 180 -21.17 -3.50 6.58
CA ASN A 180 -21.54 -4.30 7.74
C ASN A 180 -22.10 -3.48 8.92
N ASN A 181 -22.38 -2.20 8.71
CA ASN A 181 -22.85 -1.24 9.72
C ASN A 181 -21.82 -0.93 10.84
N ILE A 182 -20.54 -1.20 10.62
CA ILE A 182 -19.45 -0.75 11.47
C ILE A 182 -19.02 0.62 10.97
N ARG A 183 -19.87 1.62 11.25
CA ARG A 183 -19.68 2.98 10.74
C ARG A 183 -18.39 3.59 11.25
N GLU A 184 -17.80 4.41 10.40
CA GLU A 184 -16.67 5.25 10.77
C GLU A 184 -17.14 6.37 11.69
N GLU A 185 -16.41 6.55 12.80
CA GLU A 185 -16.61 7.66 13.72
C GLU A 185 -15.43 8.65 13.56
N ILE A 186 -15.51 9.81 14.23
CA ILE A 186 -14.36 10.72 14.28
C ILE A 186 -13.19 10.06 15.04
N GLN A 187 -11.95 10.40 14.66
CA GLN A 187 -10.74 9.76 15.19
C GLN A 187 -10.70 9.70 16.72
N ASP A 188 -11.04 10.80 17.40
CA ASP A 188 -11.06 10.87 18.87
C ASP A 188 -12.01 9.85 19.51
N ILE A 189 -13.13 9.53 18.84
CA ILE A 189 -14.08 8.51 19.32
C ILE A 189 -13.50 7.12 19.07
N GLU A 190 -12.89 6.88 17.91
CA GLU A 190 -12.31 5.57 17.60
C GLU A 190 -11.12 5.23 18.50
N ASP A 191 -10.33 6.23 18.90
CA ASP A 191 -9.22 6.05 19.82
C ASP A 191 -9.71 5.62 21.22
N LEU A 192 -10.88 6.13 21.64
CA LEU A 192 -11.51 5.76 22.92
C LEU A 192 -12.35 4.48 22.83
N PHE A 193 -13.00 4.25 21.68
CA PHE A 193 -14.02 3.24 21.44
C PHE A 193 -13.75 2.50 20.14
N MET A 194 -12.56 1.90 20.02
CA MET A 194 -12.17 1.11 18.87
C MET A 194 -13.22 0.03 18.57
N PRO A 195 -13.67 -0.12 17.31
CA PRO A 195 -14.66 -1.14 16.94
C PRO A 195 -14.16 -2.54 17.30
N GLN A 196 -14.99 -3.30 18.01
CA GLN A 196 -14.67 -4.65 18.49
C GLN A 196 -15.43 -5.71 17.71
N ILE A 197 -14.69 -6.56 17.00
CA ILE A 197 -15.22 -7.72 16.29
C ILE A 197 -14.94 -8.97 17.12
N TYR A 198 -15.98 -9.75 17.38
CA TYR A 198 -15.91 -10.96 18.20
C TYR A 198 -15.88 -12.20 17.30
N LEU A 199 -14.92 -13.08 17.56
CA LEU A 199 -14.88 -14.41 16.95
C LEU A 199 -15.51 -15.43 17.90
N TYR A 200 -16.49 -16.16 17.38
CA TYR A 200 -17.13 -17.28 18.05
C TYR A 200 -16.69 -18.57 17.37
N TYR A 201 -16.11 -19.49 18.14
CA TYR A 201 -15.73 -20.79 17.63
C TYR A 201 -16.97 -21.55 17.16
N ASN A 202 -16.93 -22.09 15.96
CA ASN A 202 -17.90 -23.06 15.49
C ASN A 202 -17.34 -24.44 15.83
N ASP A 203 -18.16 -25.31 16.43
CA ASP A 203 -17.78 -26.71 16.66
C ASP A 203 -17.83 -27.46 15.33
N ASP A 204 -16.84 -27.20 14.48
CA ASP A 204 -16.60 -27.92 13.24
C ASP A 204 -15.44 -28.88 13.43
N LEU A 205 -15.63 -30.14 13.01
CA LEU A 205 -14.59 -31.18 13.01
C LEU A 205 -13.60 -30.93 11.86
N THR A 206 -13.01 -29.72 11.80
CA THR A 206 -12.08 -29.33 10.74
C THR A 206 -10.63 -29.77 11.01
N GLU A 207 -10.38 -30.47 12.13
CA GLU A 207 -9.07 -31.06 12.45
C GLU A 207 -9.13 -32.60 12.45
N ALA A 208 -8.49 -33.18 11.42
CA ALA A 208 -7.91 -34.53 11.42
C ALA A 208 -6.52 -34.45 10.77
#